data_AF-A0A5S4GWS7-F1
#
_entry.id   AF-A0A5S4GWS7-F1
#
_cell.length_a   1.000
_cell.length_b   1.000
_cell.length_c   1.000
_cell.angle_alpha   90.00
_cell.angle_beta   90.00
_cell.angle_gamma   90.00
#
_symmetry.space_group_name_H-M   'P 1'
#
loop_
_entity.id
_entity.type
_entity.pdbx_description
1 polymer ?
#
loop_
_entity_poly.entity_id
_entity_poly.type
_entity_poly.pdbx_seq_one_letter_code
_entity_poly.pdbx_strand_id
1 'polypeptide(L)'
;MAAKDTVSVTLDHELVEYAKTQTGSLSAYVNEALAAKVREDRRRRAILQAHRDRAHASADHLLVERRMAHVARQLSALAADGAK
;
A
#
# COMPACT_ATOMS: atom_id res chain seq x y z
N MET A 1 -9.45 18.45 -28.10
CA MET A 1 -10.23 18.01 -26.92
C MET A 1 -9.83 16.57 -26.63
N ALA A 2 -9.41 16.26 -25.38
CA ALA A 2 -9.13 14.88 -25.01
C ALA A 2 -10.41 14.03 -25.18
N ALA A 3 -10.29 12.86 -25.81
CA ALA A 3 -11.40 11.93 -25.96
C ALA A 3 -11.93 11.56 -24.56
N LYS A 4 -13.24 11.69 -24.36
CA LYS A 4 -13.90 11.27 -23.13
C LYS A 4 -14.45 9.86 -23.34
N ASP A 5 -13.98 8.92 -22.55
CA ASP A 5 -14.52 7.56 -22.56
C ASP A 5 -15.88 7.56 -21.87
N THR A 6 -16.84 6.84 -22.45
CA THR A 6 -18.18 6.66 -21.87
C THR A 6 -18.22 5.33 -21.14
N VAL A 7 -18.59 5.36 -19.86
CA VAL A 7 -18.70 4.17 -19.00
C VAL A 7 -20.15 4.06 -18.52
N SER A 8 -20.74 2.87 -18.64
CA SER A 8 -22.07 2.57 -18.08
C SER A 8 -21.90 1.98 -16.69
N VAL A 9 -22.65 2.50 -15.71
CA VAL A 9 -22.57 2.08 -14.30
C VAL A 9 -23.99 1.97 -13.76
N THR A 10 -24.27 0.90 -13.01
CA THR A 10 -25.50 0.74 -12.25
C THR A 10 -25.38 1.45 -10.91
N LEU A 11 -26.29 2.36 -10.62
CA LEU A 11 -26.35 3.12 -9.37
C LEU A 11 -27.72 2.93 -8.72
N ASP A 12 -27.74 2.93 -7.40
CA ASP A 12 -29.00 2.90 -6.66
C ASP A 12 -29.81 4.17 -6.95
N HIS A 13 -31.14 4.02 -6.98
CA HIS A 13 -32.04 5.11 -7.33
C HIS A 13 -31.87 6.33 -6.41
N GLU A 14 -31.69 6.10 -5.11
CA GLU A 14 -31.48 7.16 -4.11
C GLU A 14 -30.19 7.95 -4.36
N LEU A 15 -29.12 7.29 -4.80
CA LEU A 15 -27.86 7.94 -5.12
C LEU A 15 -27.98 8.83 -6.36
N VAL A 16 -28.77 8.40 -7.35
CA VAL A 16 -29.04 9.19 -8.55
C VAL A 16 -29.85 10.43 -8.20
N GLU A 17 -30.90 10.29 -7.38
CA GLU A 17 -31.70 11.43 -6.91
C GLU A 17 -30.85 12.42 -6.11
N TYR A 18 -30.04 11.92 -5.17
CA TYR A 18 -29.10 12.77 -4.43
C TYR A 18 -28.13 13.51 -5.34
N ALA A 19 -27.52 12.82 -6.32
CA ALA A 19 -26.56 13.43 -7.22
C ALA A 19 -27.21 14.48 -8.15
N LYS A 20 -28.50 14.34 -8.49
CA LYS A 20 -29.26 15.37 -9.22
C LYS A 20 -29.52 16.63 -8.40
N THR A 21 -29.56 16.54 -7.06
CA THR A 21 -29.70 17.72 -6.20
C THR A 21 -28.43 18.59 -6.14
N GLN A 22 -27.30 18.05 -6.59
CA GLN A 22 -26.02 18.75 -6.59
C GLN A 22 -25.93 19.74 -7.74
N THR A 23 -25.20 20.83 -7.51
CA THR A 23 -25.03 21.89 -8.52
C THR A 23 -24.08 21.44 -9.62
N GLY A 24 -24.52 21.59 -10.87
CA GLY A 24 -23.72 21.27 -12.06
C GLY A 24 -24.18 20.00 -12.78
N SER A 25 -23.33 19.49 -13.68
CA SER A 25 -23.66 18.26 -14.42
C SER A 25 -23.40 17.03 -13.57
N LEU A 26 -24.30 16.03 -13.65
CA LEU A 26 -24.14 14.73 -12.99
C LEU A 26 -22.77 14.09 -13.30
N SER A 27 -22.33 14.21 -14.55
CA SER A 27 -21.02 13.70 -14.98
C SER A 27 -19.85 14.36 -14.26
N ALA A 28 -19.92 15.66 -13.98
CA ALA A 28 -18.88 16.37 -13.24
C ALA A 28 -18.83 15.92 -11.78
N TYR A 29 -20.01 15.79 -11.15
CA TYR A 29 -20.12 15.28 -9.79
C TYR A 29 -19.56 13.86 -9.65
N VAL A 30 -19.96 12.95 -10.54
CA VAL A 30 -19.46 11.56 -10.53
C VAL A 30 -17.95 11.51 -10.77
N ASN A 31 -17.43 12.33 -11.70
CA ASN A 31 -15.99 12.39 -11.97
C ASN A 31 -15.20 12.90 -10.76
N GLU A 32 -15.70 13.91 -10.06
CA GLU A 32 -15.06 14.44 -8.85
C GLU A 32 -15.08 13.41 -7.71
N ALA A 33 -16.23 12.79 -7.46
CA ALA A 33 -16.38 11.75 -6.45
C ALA A 33 -15.46 10.56 -6.74
N LEU A 34 -15.39 10.12 -8.01
CA LEU A 34 -14.50 9.04 -8.44
C LEU A 34 -13.03 9.42 -8.25
N ALA A 35 -12.63 10.64 -8.64
CA ALA A 35 -11.27 11.12 -8.45
C ALA A 35 -10.88 11.23 -6.97
N ALA A 36 -11.79 11.65 -6.10
CA ALA A 36 -11.60 11.67 -4.65
C ALA A 36 -11.40 10.25 -4.11
N LYS A 37 -12.27 9.30 -4.52
CA LYS A 37 -12.19 7.90 -4.10
C LYS A 37 -10.89 7.22 -4.55
N VAL A 38 -10.48 7.41 -5.79
CA VAL A 38 -9.21 6.87 -6.32
C VAL A 38 -8.01 7.43 -5.55
N ARG A 39 -8.00 8.72 -5.21
CA ARG A 39 -6.94 9.33 -4.40
C ARG A 39 -6.87 8.72 -3.00
N GLU A 40 -8.01 8.57 -2.35
CA GLU A 40 -8.10 7.96 -1.02
C GLU A 40 -7.66 6.50 -1.03
N ASP A 41 -8.10 5.72 -2.01
CA ASP A 41 -7.70 4.31 -2.12
C ASP A 41 -6.20 4.16 -2.41
N ARG A 42 -5.61 5.04 -3.24
CA ARG A 42 -4.16 5.10 -3.43
C ARG A 42 -3.43 5.43 -2.14
N ARG A 43 -3.93 6.40 -1.37
CA ARG A 43 -3.35 6.79 -0.07
C ARG A 43 -3.39 5.62 0.92
N ARG A 44 -4.52 4.93 1.04
CA ARG A 44 -4.66 3.76 1.93
C ARG A 44 -3.72 2.63 1.52
N ARG A 45 -3.65 2.32 0.22
CA ARG A 45 -2.71 1.32 -0.30
C ARG A 45 -1.26 1.69 -0.02
N ALA A 46 -0.88 2.96 -0.21
CA ALA A 46 0.47 3.42 0.08
C ALA A 46 0.83 3.27 1.58
N ILE A 47 -0.10 3.58 2.48
CA ILE A 47 0.10 3.37 3.93
C ILE A 47 0.31 1.89 4.24
N LEU A 48 -0.57 1.01 3.75
CA LEU A 48 -0.45 -0.43 3.98
C LEU A 48 0.85 -1.00 3.39
N GLN A 49 1.23 -0.55 2.20
CA GLN A 49 2.49 -0.95 1.56
C GLN A 49 3.68 -0.50 2.42
N ALA A 50 3.71 0.75 2.88
CA ALA A 50 4.77 1.26 3.74
C ALA A 50 4.86 0.53 5.09
N HIS A 51 3.75 0.02 5.63
CA HIS A 51 3.76 -0.85 6.80
C HIS A 51 4.36 -2.22 6.47
N ARG A 52 3.98 -2.81 5.34
CA ARG A 52 4.52 -4.10 4.87
C ARG A 52 6.03 -4.03 4.65
N ASP A 53 6.49 -2.99 3.96
CA ASP A 53 7.91 -2.82 3.64
C ASP A 53 8.75 -2.63 4.90
N ARG A 54 8.25 -1.86 5.88
CA ARG A 54 8.90 -1.73 7.20
C ARG A 54 8.96 -3.05 7.96
N ALA A 55 7.90 -3.86 7.92
CA ALA A 55 7.88 -5.17 8.57
C ALA A 55 8.85 -6.15 7.91
N HIS A 56 8.99 -6.11 6.59
CA HIS A 56 10.00 -6.92 5.89
C HIS A 56 11.42 -6.47 6.22
N ALA A 57 11.68 -5.16 6.19
CA ALA A 57 13.00 -4.62 6.52
C ALA A 57 13.45 -4.98 7.95
N SER A 58 12.52 -4.93 8.93
CA SER A 58 12.84 -5.34 10.30
C SER A 58 13.06 -6.85 10.43
N ALA A 59 12.26 -7.67 9.73
CA ALA A 59 12.44 -9.12 9.72
C ALA A 59 13.79 -9.52 9.10
N ASP A 60 14.18 -8.88 7.99
CA ASP A 60 15.46 -9.12 7.33
C ASP A 60 16.63 -8.71 8.23
N HIS A 61 16.52 -7.58 8.92
CA HIS A 61 17.54 -7.12 9.86
C HIS A 61 17.76 -8.13 11.00
N LEU A 62 16.68 -8.59 11.64
CA LEU A 62 16.74 -9.59 12.72
C LEU A 62 17.33 -10.93 12.23
N LEU A 63 17.04 -11.32 10.99
CA LEU A 63 17.59 -12.53 10.40
C LEU A 63 19.09 -12.40 10.15
N VAL A 64 19.56 -11.25 9.68
CA VAL A 64 20.99 -10.96 9.53
C VAL A 64 21.70 -10.97 10.88
N GLU A 65 21.16 -10.30 11.89
CA GLU A 65 21.74 -10.30 13.25
C GLU A 65 21.89 -11.71 13.82
N ARG A 66 20.86 -12.57 13.67
CA ARG A 66 20.92 -13.97 14.11
C ARG A 66 22.01 -14.75 13.38
N ARG A 67 22.17 -14.54 12.07
CA ARG A 67 23.23 -15.20 11.28
C ARG A 67 24.61 -14.72 11.70
N MET A 68 24.80 -13.42 11.90
CA MET A 68 26.07 -12.86 12.36
C MET A 68 26.44 -13.39 13.76
N ALA A 69 25.48 -13.45 14.68
CA ALA A 69 25.69 -14.03 16.01
C ALA A 69 26.00 -15.54 15.97
N HIS A 70 25.49 -16.27 14.96
CA HIS A 70 25.84 -17.67 14.75
C HIS A 70 27.28 -17.82 14.23
N VAL A 71 27.64 -17.04 13.20
CA VAL A 71 29.00 -17.04 12.63
C VAL A 71 30.04 -16.63 13.69
N ALA A 72 29.77 -15.59 14.48
CA ALA A 72 30.65 -15.16 15.57
C ALA A 72 30.90 -16.29 16.58
N ARG A 73 29.85 -17.04 16.94
CA ARG A 73 29.97 -18.22 17.81
C ARG A 73 30.83 -19.32 17.18
N GLN A 74 30.62 -19.63 15.89
CA GLN A 74 31.43 -20.63 15.18
C GLN A 74 32.91 -20.23 15.13
N LEU A 75 33.20 -18.97 14.81
CA LEU A 75 34.57 -18.45 14.78
C LEU A 75 35.23 -18.52 16.16
N SER A 76 34.51 -18.17 17.23
CA SER A 76 35.04 -18.29 18.60
C SER A 76 35.34 -19.73 18.99
N ALA A 77 34.49 -20.68 18.57
CA ALA A 77 34.69 -22.11 18.84
C ALA A 77 35.91 -22.65 18.08
N LEU A 78 36.06 -22.30 16.80
CA LEU A 78 37.22 -22.67 15.98
C LEU A 78 38.53 -22.10 16.53
N ALA A 79 38.53 -20.84 16.98
CA ALA A 79 39.69 -20.22 17.60
C ALA A 79 40.07 -20.90 18.93
N ALA A 80 39.08 -21.35 19.71
CA ALA A 80 39.30 -22.06 20.96
C ALA A 80 39.83 -23.50 20.75
N ASP A 81 39.39 -24.18 19.69
CA ASP A 81 39.88 -25.52 19.33
C ASP A 81 41.27 -25.50 18.69
N GLY A 82 41.63 -24.43 17.97
CA GLY A 82 42.99 -24.26 17.40
C GLY A 82 44.05 -23.80 18.40
N ALA A 83 43.67 -23.42 19.63
CA ALA A 83 44.56 -23.01 20.71
C ALA A 83 44.90 -24.15 21.70
N LYS A 84 44.42 -25.37 21.45
CA LYS A 84 44.75 -26.60 22.17
C LYS A 84 45.76 -27.44 21.39
#